data_AF-A0A529Q2K3-F1
#
_entry.id   AF-A0A529Q2K3-F1
#
_cell.length_a   1.000
_cell.length_b   1.000
_cell.length_c   1.000
_cell.angle_alpha   90.00
_cell.angle_beta   90.00
_cell.angle_gamma   90.00
#
_symmetry.space_group_name_H-M   'P 1'
#
loop_
_entity.id
_entity.type
_entity.pdbx_description
1 polymer ?
#
loop_
_entity_poly.entity_id
_entity_poly.type
_entity_poly.pdbx_seq_one_letter_code
_entity_poly.pdbx_strand_id
1 'polypeptide(L)'
;DSSLPPAPVSGGSISTASVCSAVLMACDAIRTKLYAAATAEGGPLASSHNEEFELADGKIVAKSGASAKVGDVLKAMQVGAIEEYAEFAPKGATPEALKKLYAGTPEFHGGEQDEDSVKYAFGAEFVEVRINRYTR
;
A
#
# COMPACT_ATOMS: atom_id res chain seq x y z
N ASP A 1 2.99 17.50 6.26
CA ASP A 1 1.71 18.20 6.21
C ASP A 1 0.80 17.57 7.26
N SER A 2 0.30 18.35 8.21
CA SER A 2 -0.57 17.85 9.29
C SER A 2 -2.04 17.75 8.89
N SER A 3 -2.41 18.16 7.67
CA SER A 3 -3.76 17.94 7.14
C SER A 3 -3.96 16.55 6.56
N LEU A 4 -2.89 15.76 6.41
CA LEU A 4 -2.94 14.36 5.96
C LEU A 4 -3.16 13.41 7.14
N PRO A 5 -3.63 12.17 6.90
CA PRO A 5 -3.70 11.15 7.94
C PRO A 5 -2.36 10.98 8.67
N PRO A 6 -2.38 10.77 10.00
CA PRO A 6 -1.16 10.70 10.79
C PRO A 6 -0.34 9.46 10.41
N ALA A 7 0.97 9.62 10.41
CA ALA A 7 1.93 8.53 10.25
C ALA A 7 2.88 8.52 11.46
N PRO A 8 3.42 7.36 11.84
CA PRO A 8 4.42 7.31 12.89
C PRO A 8 5.69 8.06 12.45
N VAL A 9 6.58 8.35 13.41
CA VAL A 9 7.85 9.02 13.13
C VAL A 9 8.66 8.24 12.07
N SER A 10 9.32 8.96 11.17
CA SER A 10 10.30 8.39 10.23
C SER A 10 11.59 8.05 10.96
N GLY A 11 11.61 6.89 11.60
CA GLY A 11 12.73 6.37 12.37
C GLY A 11 12.56 4.88 12.67
N GLY A 12 13.62 4.21 13.10
CA GLY A 12 13.58 2.76 13.40
C GLY A 12 13.25 1.88 12.20
N SER A 13 13.32 2.40 10.98
CA SER A 13 12.98 1.70 9.73
C SER A 13 11.55 1.15 9.66
N ILE A 14 10.62 1.75 10.40
CA ILE A 14 9.23 1.25 10.52
C ILE A 14 8.26 1.85 9.49
N SER A 15 8.61 2.96 8.82
CA SER A 15 7.72 3.64 7.87
C SER A 15 7.33 2.76 6.68
N THR A 16 8.24 1.91 6.20
CA THR A 16 7.93 0.96 5.12
C THR A 16 6.87 -0.06 5.56
N ALA A 17 7.02 -0.65 6.75
CA ALA A 17 6.07 -1.64 7.24
C ALA A 17 4.70 -1.04 7.62
N SER A 18 4.66 0.23 8.02
CA SER A 18 3.43 0.92 8.44
C SER A 18 2.74 1.64 7.28
N VAL A 19 3.38 2.66 6.73
CA VAL A 19 2.79 3.54 5.72
C VAL A 19 2.54 2.79 4.41
N CYS A 20 3.47 1.94 3.94
CA CYS A 20 3.23 1.18 2.70
C CYS A 20 2.09 0.17 2.86
N SER A 21 1.89 -0.38 4.06
CA SER A 21 0.74 -1.27 4.34
C SER A 21 -0.58 -0.51 4.27
N ALA A 22 -0.65 0.69 4.85
CA ALA A 22 -1.84 1.55 4.73
C ALA A 22 -2.11 1.95 3.26
N VAL A 23 -1.05 2.31 2.51
CA VAL A 23 -1.16 2.61 1.07
C VAL A 23 -1.62 1.38 0.28
N LEU A 24 -1.09 0.19 0.57
CA LEU A 24 -1.53 -1.06 -0.08
C LEU A 24 -3.02 -1.31 0.15
N MET A 25 -3.50 -1.15 1.38
CA MET A 25 -4.92 -1.27 1.71
C MET A 25 -5.79 -0.27 0.96
N ALA A 26 -5.37 1.00 0.87
CA ALA A 26 -6.08 2.01 0.09
C ALA A 26 -6.10 1.66 -1.41
N CYS A 27 -4.97 1.21 -1.96
CA CYS A 27 -4.88 0.73 -3.34
C CYS A 27 -5.79 -0.47 -3.62
N ASP A 28 -5.90 -1.42 -2.69
CA ASP A 28 -6.81 -2.56 -2.81
C ASP A 28 -8.28 -2.15 -2.79
N ALA A 29 -8.64 -1.17 -1.96
CA ALA A 29 -9.98 -0.60 -1.93
C ALA A 29 -10.31 0.12 -3.26
N ILE A 30 -9.37 0.93 -3.80
CA ILE A 30 -9.50 1.58 -5.11
C ILE A 30 -9.67 0.53 -6.21
N ARG A 31 -8.83 -0.51 -6.21
CA ARG A 31 -8.86 -1.60 -7.19
C ARG A 31 -10.20 -2.31 -7.18
N THR A 32 -10.73 -2.62 -6.00
CA THR A 32 -12.06 -3.23 -5.82
C THR A 32 -13.15 -2.38 -6.48
N LYS A 33 -13.17 -1.07 -6.23
CA LYS A 33 -14.17 -0.16 -6.81
C LYS A 33 -14.02 -0.04 -8.33
N LEU A 34 -12.79 0.04 -8.83
CA LEU A 34 -12.52 0.08 -10.27
C LEU A 34 -13.02 -1.18 -10.97
N TYR A 35 -12.73 -2.36 -10.41
CA TYR A 35 -13.13 -3.63 -11.01
C TYR A 35 -14.65 -3.79 -10.99
N ALA A 36 -15.28 -3.51 -9.86
CA ALA A 36 -16.74 -3.54 -9.74
C ALA A 36 -17.42 -2.62 -10.77
N ALA A 37 -16.89 -1.41 -10.97
CA ALA A 37 -17.43 -0.48 -11.96
C ALA A 37 -17.18 -0.93 -13.41
N ALA A 38 -16.02 -1.51 -13.69
CA ALA A 38 -15.70 -2.01 -15.03
C ALA A 38 -16.64 -3.15 -15.44
N THR A 39 -17.03 -3.99 -14.49
CA THR A 39 -17.87 -5.19 -14.72
C THR A 39 -19.37 -4.96 -14.47
N ALA A 40 -19.77 -3.78 -14.00
CA ALA A 40 -21.17 -3.44 -13.82
C ALA A 40 -21.94 -3.49 -15.15
N GLU A 41 -23.27 -3.56 -15.08
CA GLU A 41 -24.12 -3.51 -16.28
C GLU A 41 -23.88 -2.20 -17.06
N GLY A 42 -23.60 -2.31 -18.35
CA GLY A 42 -23.20 -1.17 -19.20
C GLY A 42 -21.74 -0.71 -19.00
N GLY A 43 -20.99 -1.35 -18.10
CA GLY A 43 -19.57 -1.12 -17.91
C GLY A 43 -18.73 -1.68 -19.06
N PRO A 44 -17.51 -1.13 -19.30
CA PRO A 44 -16.68 -1.48 -20.44
C PRO A 44 -16.18 -2.94 -20.44
N LEU A 45 -16.28 -3.64 -19.30
CA LEU A 45 -15.92 -5.05 -19.12
C LEU A 45 -17.09 -5.87 -18.54
N ALA A 46 -18.35 -5.47 -18.79
CA ALA A 46 -19.54 -6.18 -18.28
C ALA A 46 -19.56 -7.68 -18.63
N SER A 47 -19.05 -8.05 -19.81
CA SER A 47 -18.95 -9.44 -20.26
C SER A 47 -17.89 -10.27 -19.53
N SER A 48 -17.00 -9.65 -18.75
CA SER A 48 -15.89 -10.30 -18.03
C SER A 48 -16.11 -10.36 -16.51
N HIS A 49 -17.33 -10.15 -16.00
CA HIS A 49 -17.62 -10.01 -14.56
C HIS A 49 -17.16 -11.17 -13.65
N ASN A 50 -16.90 -12.36 -14.18
CA ASN A 50 -16.39 -13.52 -13.42
C ASN A 50 -14.88 -13.76 -13.61
N GLU A 51 -14.16 -12.83 -14.24
CA GLU A 51 -12.73 -12.97 -14.50
C GLU A 51 -11.87 -12.35 -13.40
N GLU A 52 -10.63 -12.81 -13.31
CA GLU A 52 -9.57 -12.13 -12.60
C GLU A 52 -9.03 -10.97 -13.45
N PHE A 53 -8.68 -9.88 -12.79
CA PHE A 53 -8.21 -8.66 -13.45
C PHE A 53 -6.88 -8.17 -12.89
N GLU A 54 -6.08 -7.61 -13.78
CA GLU A 54 -4.84 -6.89 -13.46
C GLU A 54 -4.91 -5.45 -13.93
N LEU A 55 -4.17 -4.57 -13.26
CA LEU A 55 -3.93 -3.21 -13.71
C LEU A 55 -2.57 -3.14 -14.41
N ALA A 56 -2.58 -2.86 -15.71
CA ALA A 56 -1.37 -2.75 -16.52
C ALA A 56 -1.52 -1.61 -17.54
N ASP A 57 -0.47 -0.79 -17.68
CA ASP A 57 -0.41 0.28 -18.69
C ASP A 57 -1.64 1.21 -18.71
N GLY A 58 -2.16 1.56 -17.53
CA GLY A 58 -3.34 2.42 -17.38
C GLY A 58 -4.67 1.77 -17.77
N LYS A 59 -4.71 0.43 -17.85
CA LYS A 59 -5.89 -0.37 -18.18
C LYS A 59 -6.18 -1.41 -17.12
N ILE A 60 -7.45 -1.80 -17.04
CA ILE A 60 -7.89 -3.05 -16.42
C ILE A 60 -7.85 -4.11 -17.51
N VAL A 61 -7.16 -5.22 -17.25
CA VAL A 61 -6.95 -6.31 -18.20
C VAL A 61 -7.51 -7.59 -17.58
N ALA A 62 -8.52 -8.17 -18.23
CA ALA A 62 -9.06 -9.47 -17.89
C ALA A 62 -8.12 -10.58 -18.35
N LYS A 63 -8.18 -11.75 -17.71
CA LYS A 63 -7.42 -12.94 -18.10
C LYS A 63 -7.67 -13.38 -19.55
N SER A 64 -8.87 -13.15 -20.08
CA SER A 64 -9.24 -13.38 -21.49
C SER A 64 -8.57 -12.44 -22.48
N GLY A 65 -7.94 -11.35 -22.01
CA GLY A 65 -7.36 -10.28 -22.82
C GLY A 65 -8.33 -9.11 -23.09
N ALA A 66 -9.60 -9.21 -22.68
CA ALA A 66 -10.50 -8.06 -22.67
C ALA A 66 -9.90 -6.95 -21.79
N SER A 67 -9.94 -5.69 -22.25
CA SER A 67 -9.36 -4.60 -21.48
C SER A 67 -10.10 -3.29 -21.66
N ALA A 68 -10.05 -2.46 -20.61
CA ALA A 68 -10.63 -1.12 -20.60
C ALA A 68 -9.65 -0.12 -19.98
N LYS A 69 -9.59 1.10 -20.53
CA LYS A 69 -8.79 2.16 -19.91
C LYS A 69 -9.42 2.57 -18.60
N VAL A 70 -8.60 2.81 -17.57
CA VAL A 70 -9.09 3.31 -16.27
C VAL A 70 -9.91 4.60 -16.44
N GLY A 71 -9.48 5.50 -17.33
CA GLY A 71 -10.22 6.72 -17.63
C GLY A 71 -11.62 6.51 -18.22
N ASP A 72 -11.86 5.40 -18.95
CA ASP A 72 -13.19 5.10 -19.48
C ASP A 72 -14.09 4.49 -18.41
N VAL A 73 -13.52 3.73 -17.48
CA VAL A 73 -14.24 3.24 -16.28
C VAL A 73 -14.67 4.41 -15.40
N LEU A 74 -13.77 5.38 -15.14
CA LEU A 74 -14.12 6.60 -14.37
C LEU A 74 -15.23 7.42 -15.05
N LYS A 75 -15.19 7.54 -16.39
CA LYS A 75 -16.29 8.19 -17.15
C LYS A 75 -17.60 7.43 -17.01
N ALA A 76 -17.57 6.10 -17.09
CA ALA A 76 -18.76 5.26 -16.91
C ALA A 76 -19.35 5.41 -15.50
N MET A 77 -18.49 5.57 -14.48
CA MET A 77 -18.88 5.89 -13.10
C MET A 77 -19.36 7.33 -12.91
N GLN A 78 -19.14 8.22 -13.88
CA GLN A 78 -19.42 9.66 -13.77
C GLN A 78 -18.70 10.35 -12.60
N VAL A 79 -17.48 9.89 -12.27
CA VAL A 79 -16.66 10.48 -11.21
C VAL A 79 -15.37 11.06 -11.78
N GLY A 80 -14.87 12.13 -11.14
CA GLY A 80 -13.56 12.72 -11.48
C GLY A 80 -12.38 11.98 -10.84
N ALA A 81 -12.62 11.30 -9.72
CA ALA A 81 -11.62 10.54 -8.96
C ALA A 81 -12.28 9.46 -8.11
N ILE A 82 -11.48 8.48 -7.69
CA ILE A 82 -11.81 7.55 -6.60
C ILE A 82 -10.83 7.88 -5.47
N GLU A 83 -11.37 8.11 -4.29
CA GLU A 83 -10.59 8.41 -3.08
C GLU A 83 -10.93 7.36 -2.02
N GLU A 84 -9.90 6.72 -1.48
CA GLU A 84 -10.04 5.76 -0.38
C GLU A 84 -9.20 6.16 0.81
N TYR A 85 -9.73 5.80 1.98
CA TYR A 85 -9.08 5.96 3.25
C TYR A 85 -8.76 4.59 3.84
N ALA A 86 -7.55 4.43 4.38
CA ALA A 86 -7.14 3.21 5.03
C ALA A 86 -6.25 3.50 6.24
N GLU A 87 -6.41 2.66 7.25
CA GLU A 87 -5.60 2.64 8.46
C GLU A 87 -4.97 1.26 8.59
N PHE A 88 -3.70 1.24 8.99
CA PHE A 88 -2.99 0.01 9.25
C PHE A 88 -2.49 0.01 10.69
N ALA A 89 -2.88 -1.04 11.44
CA ALA A 89 -2.29 -1.39 12.71
C ALA A 89 -1.51 -2.70 12.53
N PRO A 90 -0.24 -2.79 12.99
CA PRO A 90 0.50 -4.05 12.98
C PRO A 90 -0.26 -5.15 13.71
N LYS A 91 -0.15 -6.39 13.24
CA LYS A 91 -0.65 -7.56 13.98
C LYS A 91 -0.03 -7.54 15.39
N GLY A 92 -0.83 -7.76 16.43
CA GLY A 92 -0.37 -7.72 17.83
C GLY A 92 -0.33 -6.33 18.46
N ALA A 93 -0.59 -5.26 17.70
CA ALA A 93 -0.81 -3.93 18.26
C ALA A 93 -2.09 -3.88 19.12
N THR A 94 -2.13 -2.93 20.06
CA THR A 94 -3.31 -2.80 20.93
C THR A 94 -4.53 -2.28 20.16
N PRO A 95 -5.76 -2.54 20.64
CA PRO A 95 -6.97 -1.96 20.04
C PRO A 95 -6.95 -0.42 19.97
N GLU A 96 -6.18 0.24 20.84
CA GLU A 96 -6.03 1.70 20.88
C GLU A 96 -4.89 2.24 20.02
N ALA A 97 -4.11 1.39 19.33
CA ALA A 97 -2.90 1.78 18.61
C ALA A 97 -3.13 2.95 17.65
N LEU A 98 -4.20 2.89 16.86
CA LEU A 98 -4.56 3.96 15.92
C LEU A 98 -4.98 5.23 16.66
N LYS A 99 -5.82 5.12 17.69
CA LYS A 99 -6.22 6.28 18.50
C LYS A 99 -5.01 7.00 19.12
N LYS A 100 -4.00 6.25 19.59
CA LYS A 100 -2.76 6.80 20.14
C LYS A 100 -1.89 7.41 19.05
N LEU A 101 -1.79 6.79 17.87
CA LEU A 101 -1.14 7.40 16.71
C LEU A 101 -1.72 8.78 16.38
N TYR A 102 -3.06 8.90 16.38
CA TYR A 102 -3.76 10.17 16.20
C TYR A 102 -3.46 11.21 17.30
N ALA A 103 -3.17 10.74 18.52
CA ALA A 103 -2.74 11.59 19.63
C ALA A 103 -1.22 11.88 19.61
N GLY A 104 -0.48 11.45 18.59
CA GLY A 104 0.96 11.66 18.46
C GLY A 104 1.83 10.66 19.21
N THR A 105 1.26 9.54 19.68
CA THR A 105 1.94 8.49 20.43
C THR A 105 1.88 7.15 19.68
N PRO A 106 2.73 6.95 18.64
CA PRO A 106 2.69 5.73 17.85
C PRO A 106 3.08 4.51 18.69
N GLU A 107 2.39 3.39 18.47
CA GLU A 107 2.80 2.09 18.99
C GLU A 107 3.70 1.40 17.98
N PHE A 108 4.80 0.83 18.48
CA PHE A 108 5.71 0.01 17.70
C PHE A 108 5.51 -1.43 18.15
N HIS A 109 5.24 -2.31 17.19
CA HIS A 109 5.10 -3.75 17.41
C HIS A 109 5.81 -4.48 16.28
N GLY A 110 6.51 -5.56 16.60
CA GLY A 110 7.36 -6.31 15.67
C GLY A 110 8.59 -6.88 16.36
N GLY A 111 9.53 -7.42 15.57
CA GLY A 111 10.77 -7.97 16.12
C GLY A 111 10.48 -9.20 16.98
N GLU A 112 10.97 -9.19 18.21
CA GLU A 112 10.73 -10.22 19.22
C GLU A 112 9.36 -10.11 19.91
N GLN A 113 8.62 -9.04 19.67
CA GLN A 113 7.31 -8.79 20.29
C GLN A 113 6.16 -9.49 19.57
N ASP A 114 6.40 -9.98 18.34
CA ASP A 114 5.43 -10.75 17.58
C ASP A 114 5.19 -12.13 18.26
N GLU A 115 3.93 -12.55 18.35
CA GLU A 115 3.56 -13.81 19.04
C GLU A 115 4.07 -15.08 18.33
N ASP A 116 4.20 -15.03 17.00
CA ASP A 116 4.40 -16.20 16.14
C ASP A 116 5.67 -16.13 15.28
N SER A 117 6.46 -15.06 15.41
CA SER A 117 7.64 -14.85 14.58
C SER A 117 8.64 -13.92 15.24
N VAL A 118 9.90 -13.94 14.76
CA VAL A 118 10.93 -12.97 15.13
C VAL A 118 11.47 -12.35 13.85
N LYS A 119 11.34 -11.03 13.70
CA LYS A 119 11.63 -10.32 12.45
C LYS A 119 12.71 -9.25 12.64
N TYR A 120 13.92 -9.51 12.13
CA TYR A 120 14.98 -8.51 12.05
C TYR A 120 15.61 -8.50 10.65
N ALA A 121 16.10 -7.33 10.25
CA ALA A 121 16.90 -7.20 9.04
C ALA A 121 18.33 -7.67 9.33
N PHE A 122 18.89 -8.47 8.42
CA PHE A 122 20.28 -8.91 8.46
C PHE A 122 20.99 -8.47 7.18
N GLY A 123 22.28 -8.16 7.29
CA GLY A 123 23.12 -7.79 6.16
C GLY A 123 24.57 -8.15 6.44
N ALA A 124 25.34 -8.37 5.37
CA ALA A 124 26.78 -8.59 5.44
C ALA A 124 27.46 -7.62 4.47
N GLU A 125 28.33 -6.76 5.01
CA GLU A 125 28.99 -5.68 4.28
C GLU A 125 30.50 -5.93 4.29
N PHE A 126 31.14 -5.92 3.12
CA PHE A 126 32.59 -6.07 2.96
C PHE A 126 33.16 -4.85 2.24
N VAL A 127 34.19 -4.24 2.82
CA VAL A 127 34.81 -3.03 2.26
C VAL A 127 36.33 -3.19 2.22
N GLU A 128 36.93 -3.01 1.04
CA GLU A 128 38.37 -2.79 0.89
C GLU A 128 38.62 -1.30 0.62
N VAL A 129 39.49 -0.68 1.42
CA VAL A 129 39.94 0.69 1.20
C VAL A 129 41.45 0.73 0.98
N ARG A 130 41.89 1.61 0.08
CA ARG A 130 43.31 1.98 -0.08
C ARG A 130 43.47 3.44 0.29
N ILE A 131 44.19 3.68 1.38
CA ILE A 131 44.43 5.00 1.95
C ILE A 131 45.76 5.53 1.41
N ASN A 132 45.81 6.79 0.99
CA ASN A 132 47.02 7.37 0.44
C ASN A 132 48.04 7.59 1.57
N ARG A 133 49.23 6.99 1.44
CA ARG A 133 50.29 7.03 2.46
C ARG A 133 50.78 8.43 2.83
N TYR A 134 50.52 9.45 2.01
CA TYR A 134 51.02 10.82 2.23
C TYR A 134 49.94 11.82 2.64
N THR A 135 48.66 11.52 2.43
CA THR A 135 47.59 12.51 2.59
C THR A 135 46.41 12.07 3.45
N ARG A 136 46.35 10.78 3.83
CA ARG A 136 45.12 10.10 4.28
C ARG A 136 44.11 10.02 3.12
#